data_AF-A0A9D9S484-F1
#
_entry.id   AF-A0A9D9S484-F1
#
_cell.length_a   1.000
_cell.length_b   1.000
_cell.length_c   1.000
_cell.angle_alpha   90.00
_cell.angle_beta   90.00
_cell.angle_gamma   90.00
#
_symmetry.space_group_name_H-M   'P 1'
#
loop_
_entity.id
_entity.type
_entity.pdbx_description
1 polymer ?
#
loop_
_entity_poly.entity_id
_entity_poly.type
_entity_poly.pdbx_seq_one_letter_code
_entity_poly.pdbx_strand_id
1 'polypeptide(L)' 'MSKHQKSFQLSIRQIDLVEEALRERIGILAHVVLASGDTDSDESRANDSLIRELSDLLGSLHNQKIFYSQVNRTGVPGG' A
#
# COMPACT_ATOMS: atom_id res chain seq x y z
N MET A 1 -32.56 -6.37 4.45
CA MET A 1 -31.39 -5.53 4.15
C MET A 1 -30.37 -6.39 3.39
N SER A 2 -29.91 -5.91 2.23
CA SER A 2 -28.86 -6.61 1.47
C SER A 2 -27.56 -6.63 2.28
N LYS A 3 -26.99 -7.81 2.52
CA LYS A 3 -25.70 -7.95 3.21
C LYS A 3 -24.61 -7.64 2.19
N HIS A 4 -23.99 -6.47 2.29
CA HIS A 4 -22.85 -6.12 1.44
C HIS A 4 -21.68 -7.08 1.69
N GLN A 5 -20.99 -7.44 0.61
CA GLN A 5 -19.76 -8.23 0.66
C GLN A 5 -18.69 -7.43 1.41
N LYS A 6 -18.19 -7.98 2.53
CA LYS A 6 -17.15 -7.34 3.35
C LYS A 6 -15.72 -7.79 3.02
N SER A 7 -15.59 -8.77 2.12
CA SER A 7 -14.30 -9.35 1.74
C SER A 7 -14.21 -9.53 0.22
N PHE A 8 -13.05 -9.23 -0.32
CA PHE A 8 -12.74 -9.45 -1.72
C PHE A 8 -11.84 -10.68 -1.86
N GLN A 9 -12.03 -11.43 -2.94
CA GLN A 9 -11.10 -12.50 -3.33
C GLN A 9 -10.16 -11.92 -4.39
N LEU A 10 -8.87 -11.88 -4.07
CA LEU A 10 -7.82 -11.39 -4.97
C LEU A 10 -6.77 -12.49 -5.13
N SER A 11 -6.29 -12.67 -6.36
CA SER A 11 -5.12 -13.50 -6.63
C SER A 11 -3.83 -12.78 -6.19
N ILE A 12 -2.75 -13.55 -5.96
CA ILE A 12 -1.43 -12.97 -5.63
C ILE A 12 -0.97 -11.95 -6.67
N ARG A 13 -1.16 -12.24 -7.97
CA ARG A 13 -0.84 -11.29 -9.03
C ARG A 13 -1.63 -9.97 -8.93
N GLN A 14 -2.89 -10.03 -8.51
CA GLN A 14 -3.68 -8.82 -8.30
C GLN A 14 -3.21 -8.04 -7.07
N ILE A 15 -2.78 -8.73 -6.02
CA ILE A 15 -2.16 -8.09 -4.85
C ILE A 15 -0.86 -7.39 -5.27
N ASP A 16 0.00 -8.04 -6.07
CA ASP A 16 1.24 -7.44 -6.58
C ASP A 16 0.98 -6.15 -7.38
N LEU A 17 -0.06 -6.13 -8.22
CA LEU A 17 -0.46 -4.93 -8.96
C LEU A 17 -0.97 -3.82 -8.04
N VAL A 18 -1.67 -4.17 -6.96
CA VAL A 18 -2.10 -3.18 -5.95
C VAL A 18 -0.90 -2.62 -5.20
N GLU A 19 0.05 -3.47 -4.78
CA GLU A 19 1.28 -3.02 -4.12
C GLU A 19 2.08 -2.06 -4.99
N GLU A 20 2.21 -2.34 -6.29
CA GLU A 20 2.91 -1.46 -7.24
C GLU A 20 2.22 -0.09 -7.37
N ALA A 21 0.89 -0.08 -7.53
CA ALA A 21 0.12 1.17 -7.61
C ALA A 21 0.21 2.00 -6.32
N LEU A 22 0.24 1.34 -5.15
CA LEU A 22 0.44 2.01 -3.86
C LEU A 22 1.83 2.65 -3.76
N ARG A 23 2.88 1.94 -4.19
CA ARG A 23 4.27 2.46 -4.22
C ARG A 23 4.39 3.66 -5.15
N GLU A 24 3.81 3.58 -6.35
CA GLU A 24 3.78 4.70 -7.29
C GLU A 24 3.08 5.92 -6.67
N ARG A 25 1.92 5.72 -6.04
CA ARG A 25 1.16 6.80 -5.40
C ARG A 25 1.94 7.46 -4.28
N ILE A 26 2.61 6.69 -3.43
CA ILE A 26 3.50 7.22 -2.38
C ILE A 26 4.61 8.07 -2.99
N GLY A 27 5.26 7.59 -4.06
CA GLY A 27 6.31 8.32 -4.75
C GLY A 27 5.83 9.67 -5.29
N ILE A 28 4.64 9.71 -5.88
CA ILE A 28 4.02 10.95 -6.37
C ILE A 28 3.75 11.93 -5.21
N LEU A 29 3.15 11.46 -4.13
CA LEU A 29 2.84 12.33 -2.97
C LEU A 29 4.11 12.87 -2.32
N ALA A 30 5.13 12.03 -2.15
CA ALA A 30 6.42 12.44 -1.61
C ALA A 30 7.10 13.48 -2.50
N HIS A 31 7.04 13.32 -3.83
CA HIS A 31 7.56 14.30 -4.76
C HIS A 31 6.84 15.65 -4.64
N VAL A 32 5.51 15.65 -4.47
CA VAL A 32 4.73 16.89 -4.28
C VAL A 32 5.15 17.62 -3.00
N VAL A 33 5.30 16.90 -1.89
CA VAL A 33 5.76 17.48 -0.60
C VAL A 33 7.17 18.06 -0.72
N LEU A 34 8.07 17.37 -1.41
CA LEU A 34 9.44 17.87 -1.62
C LEU A 34 9.48 19.09 -2.55
N ALA A 35 8.65 19.09 -3.59
CA ALA A 35 8.59 20.17 -4.57
C ALA A 35 7.92 21.44 -4.02
N SER A 36 6.99 21.31 -3.07
CA SER A 36 6.32 22.47 -2.46
C SER A 36 7.28 23.31 -1.61
N GLY A 37 8.29 22.69 -0.98
CA GLY A 37 9.28 23.38 -0.15
C GLY A 37 8.74 23.94 1.17
N ASP A 38 7.43 23.87 1.38
CA ASP A 38 6.73 24.25 2.61
C ASP A 38 6.15 23.01 3.28
N THR A 39 6.94 22.46 4.22
CA THR A 39 6.59 21.26 4.99
C THR A 39 5.48 21.50 6.01
N ASP A 40 5.15 22.77 6.32
CA ASP A 40 4.15 23.11 7.33
C ASP A 40 2.77 23.46 6.75
N SER A 41 2.67 23.57 5.42
CA SER A 41 1.39 23.74 4.74
C SER A 41 0.41 22.60 5.05
N ASP A 42 -0.88 22.93 5.08
CA ASP A 42 -1.95 21.95 5.30
C ASP A 42 -1.93 20.83 4.24
N GLU A 43 -1.56 21.15 3.00
CA GLU A 43 -1.40 20.19 1.91
C GLU A 43 -0.25 19.21 2.17
N SER A 44 0.92 19.71 2.58
CA SER A 44 2.06 18.86 2.92
C SER A 44 1.73 17.92 4.08
N ARG A 45 1.05 18.40 5.11
CA ARG A 45 0.60 17.59 6.25
C ARG A 45 -0.43 16.52 5.85
N ALA A 46 -1.37 16.86 4.96
CA ALA A 46 -2.34 15.91 4.43
C ALA A 46 -1.66 14.82 3.59
N ASN A 47 -0.71 15.19 2.73
CA ASN A 47 0.06 14.25 1.93
C ASN A 47 0.92 13.32 2.80
N ASP A 48 1.59 13.85 3.84
CA ASP A 48 2.34 13.04 4.81
C ASP A 48 1.45 12.04 5.54
N SER A 49 0.26 12.46 5.97
CA SER A 49 -0.71 11.57 6.61
C SER A 49 -1.13 10.43 5.66
N LEU A 50 -1.39 10.75 4.39
CA LEU A 50 -1.76 9.76 3.40
C LEU A 50 -0.61 8.81 3.05
N ILE A 51 0.63 9.30 2.95
CA ILE A 51 1.81 8.47 2.74
C ILE A 51 1.94 7.43 3.85
N ARG A 52 1.72 7.81 5.11
CA ARG A 52 1.76 6.88 6.25
C ARG A 52 0.68 5.81 6.14
N GLU A 53 -0.55 6.19 5.84
CA GLU A 53 -1.66 5.25 5.65
C GLU A 53 -1.37 4.23 4.53
N LEU A 54 -0.87 4.69 3.38
CA LEU A 54 -0.51 3.81 2.26
C LEU A 54 0.68 2.91 2.59
N SER A 55 1.64 3.40 3.38
CA SER A 55 2.80 2.61 3.83
C SER A 55 2.37 1.50 4.80
N ASP A 56 1.45 1.79 5.71
CA ASP A 56 0.89 0.80 6.63
C ASP A 56 0.09 -0.28 5.88
N LEU A 57 -0.67 0.13 4.85
CA LEU A 57 -1.37 -0.80 3.97
C LEU A 57 -0.39 -1.72 3.23
N LEU A 58 0.69 -1.18 2.66
CA LEU A 58 1.74 -1.97 2.02
C LEU A 58 2.36 -2.99 2.99
N GLY A 59 2.64 -2.58 4.23
CA GLY A 59 3.15 -3.48 5.26
C GLY A 59 2.17 -4.63 5.56
N SER A 60 0.86 -4.33 5.63
CA SER A 60 -0.18 -5.35 5.82
C SER A 60 -0.27 -6.34 4.65
N LEU A 61 -0.23 -5.85 3.40
CA LEU A 61 -0.24 -6.71 2.20
C LEU A 61 1.01 -7.60 2.15
N HIS A 62 2.17 -7.03 2.42
CA HIS A 62 3.43 -7.76 2.47
C HIS A 62 3.40 -8.90 3.50
N ASN A 63 2.90 -8.62 4.71
CA ASN A 63 2.75 -9.63 5.76
C ASN A 63 1.82 -10.78 5.33
N GLN A 64 0.71 -10.47 4.66
CA GLN A 64 -0.20 -11.49 4.13
C GLN A 64 0.46 -12.36 3.05
N LYS A 65 1.29 -11.76 2.19
CA LYS A 65 2.03 -12.48 1.14
C LYS A 65 3.11 -13.40 1.72
N ILE A 66 3.85 -12.94 2.74
CA ILE A 66 4.78 -13.78 3.49
C ILE A 66 4.03 -14.98 4.08
N PHE A 67 2.92 -14.75 4.79
CA PHE A 67 2.14 -15.82 5.39
C PHE A 67 1.66 -16.83 4.34
N TYR A 68 1.10 -16.35 3.23
CA TYR A 68 0.69 -17.20 2.10
C TYR A 68 1.85 -18.06 1.57
N SER A 69 3.03 -17.46 1.39
CA SER A 69 4.21 -18.17 0.89
C SER A 69 4.69 -19.29 1.83
N GLN A 70 4.65 -19.05 3.14
CA GLN A 70 5.03 -20.03 4.16
C GLN A 70 4.05 -21.21 4.21
N VAL A 71 2.74 -20.92 4.14
CA VAL A 71 1.68 -21.96 4.16
C VAL A 71 1.70 -22.81 2.89
N ASN A 72 1.91 -22.20 1.73
CA ASN A 72 1.82 -22.89 0.43
C ASN A 72 3.16 -23.41 -0.10
N ARG A 73 4.26 -23.17 0.63
CA ARG A 73 5.64 -23.52 0.22
C ARG A 73 6.03 -23.00 -1.16
N THR A 74 5.32 -22.01 -1.67
CA THR A 74 5.73 -21.24 -2.84
C THR A 74 6.87 -20.36 -2.33
N GLY A 75 8.12 -20.65 -2.71
CA GLY A 75 9.30 -19.98 -2.17
C GLY A 75 9.10 -18.48 -1.97
N VAL A 76 9.56 -17.95 -0.84
CA VAL A 76 9.38 -16.52 -0.50
C VAL A 76 10.06 -15.69 -1.60
N PRO A 77 9.34 -14.84 -2.35
CA PRO A 77 9.99 -13.86 -3.20
C PRO A 77 10.75 -12.93 -2.26
N GLY A 78 12.09 -13.06 -2.24
CA GLY A 78 12.96 -12.09 -1.59
C GLY A 78 12.66 -10.72 -2.19
N GLY A 79 12.38 -9.75 -1.33
CA GLY A 79 12.20 -8.35 -1.74
C GLY A 79 13.43 -7.80 -2.44
#